data_AF-A0AAD8F018-F1
#
_entry.id   AF-A0AAD8F018-F1
#
_cell.length_a   1.000
_cell.length_b   1.000
_cell.length_c   1.000
_cell.angle_alpha   90.00
_cell.angle_beta   90.00
_cell.angle_gamma   90.00
#
_symmetry.space_group_name_H-M   'P 1'
#
loop_
_entity.id
_entity.type
_entity.pdbx_description
1 polymer ?
#
loop_
_entity_poly.entity_id
_entity_poly.type
_entity_poly.pdbx_seq_one_letter_code
_entity_poly.pdbx_strand_id
1 'polypeptide(L)'
;MFDARQIQMFDARQVQMFGARQVQMFGARQVKMFLARQVQMFGARQVQMFGARQVKMFGARQVQMFGARQVQMFGARQVQMFGARQVKMFGARQVQMFGARQVQMFGARQVQMFGARQVQMFGARQVQMFGARQVQMHRK
;
A
#
# COMPACT_ATOMS: atom_id res chain seq x y z
N MET A 1 -28.27 -1.54 -1.04
CA MET A 1 -27.75 -0.76 0.11
C MET A 1 -26.59 -1.53 0.73
N PHE A 2 -25.35 -1.11 0.52
CA PHE A 2 -24.16 -1.70 1.17
C PHE A 2 -23.20 -0.61 1.68
N ASP A 3 -23.72 0.56 2.10
CA ASP A 3 -22.88 1.62 2.71
C ASP A 3 -22.71 1.31 4.20
N ALA A 4 -21.89 0.30 4.52
CA ALA A 4 -21.48 0.05 5.89
C ALA A 4 -20.59 1.22 6.35
N ARG A 5 -21.13 2.03 7.28
CA ARG A 5 -20.45 3.24 7.76
C ARG A 5 -19.14 2.92 8.49
N GLN A 6 -19.10 1.82 9.23
CA GLN A 6 -17.92 1.37 9.95
C GLN A 6 -17.94 -0.14 10.06
N ILE A 7 -16.83 -0.79 9.70
CA ILE A 7 -16.65 -2.23 9.77
C ILE A 7 -15.45 -2.50 10.65
N GLN A 8 -15.64 -3.32 11.68
CA GLN A 8 -14.58 -3.82 12.52
C GLN A 8 -14.57 -5.35 12.45
N MET A 9 -13.41 -5.95 12.16
CA MET A 9 -13.26 -7.39 12.04
C MET A 9 -12.01 -7.88 12.74
N PHE A 10 -12.09 -9.10 13.29
CA PHE A 10 -11.01 -9.79 13.97
C PHE A 10 -10.87 -11.20 13.42
N ASP A 11 -9.63 -11.62 13.19
CA ASP A 11 -9.21 -12.96 12.75
C ASP A 11 -10.06 -13.56 11.62
N ALA A 12 -10.24 -12.79 10.55
CA ALA A 12 -11.05 -13.22 9.41
C ALA A 12 -10.25 -14.13 8.46
N ARG A 13 -10.85 -15.24 8.01
CA ARG A 13 -10.22 -16.05 6.96
C ARG A 13 -10.28 -15.33 5.61
N GLN A 14 -11.46 -14.87 5.22
CA GLN A 14 -11.68 -14.16 3.97
C GLN A 14 -12.60 -12.98 4.24
N VAL A 15 -12.24 -11.82 3.72
CA VAL A 15 -13.06 -10.62 3.77
C VAL A 15 -13.25 -10.12 2.35
N GLN A 16 -14.51 -9.99 1.94
CA GLN A 16 -14.88 -9.32 0.71
C GLN A 16 -15.86 -8.20 1.04
N MET A 17 -15.52 -6.97 0.66
CA MET A 17 -16.34 -5.79 0.97
C MET A 17 -16.47 -4.89 -0.25
N PHE A 18 -17.67 -4.33 -0.40
CA PHE A 18 -18.02 -3.37 -1.44
C PHE A 18 -18.62 -2.13 -0.78
N GLY A 19 -17.92 -1.00 -0.87
CA GLY A 19 -18.37 0.25 -0.26
C GLY A 19 -18.24 0.22 1.26
N ALA A 20 -17.24 0.93 1.78
CA ALA A 20 -17.15 1.19 3.21
C ALA A 20 -16.59 2.58 3.47
N ARG A 21 -17.12 3.30 4.47
CA ARG A 21 -16.49 4.55 4.90
C ARG A 21 -15.26 4.29 5.74
N GLN A 22 -15.34 3.38 6.70
CA GLN A 22 -14.25 3.02 7.58
C GLN A 22 -14.16 1.51 7.74
N VAL A 23 -12.97 0.96 7.56
CA VAL A 23 -12.67 -0.45 7.78
C VAL A 23 -11.50 -0.54 8.74
N GLN A 24 -11.70 -1.24 9.86
CA GLN A 24 -10.66 -1.58 10.81
C GLN A 24 -10.58 -3.10 10.92
N MET A 25 -9.40 -3.66 10.70
CA MET A 25 -9.23 -5.11 10.65
C MET A 25 -7.99 -5.54 11.41
N PHE A 26 -8.16 -6.57 12.23
CA PHE A 26 -7.12 -7.16 13.05
C PHE A 26 -6.98 -8.64 12.70
N GLY A 27 -6.01 -8.95 11.86
CA GLY A 27 -5.80 -10.30 11.37
C GLY A 27 -6.79 -10.66 10.25
N ALA A 28 -6.24 -10.91 9.07
CA ALA A 28 -6.96 -11.64 8.04
C ALA A 28 -6.03 -12.51 7.19
N ARG A 29 -6.52 -13.64 6.65
CA ARG A 29 -5.74 -14.33 5.60
C ARG A 29 -5.87 -13.62 4.26
N GLN A 30 -7.08 -13.35 3.82
CA GLN A 30 -7.35 -12.73 2.52
C GLN A 30 -8.33 -11.58 2.65
N VAL A 31 -8.00 -10.45 2.05
CA VAL A 31 -8.84 -9.26 2.05
C VAL A 31 -8.99 -8.76 0.63
N LYS A 32 -10.23 -8.69 0.17
CA LYS A 32 -10.64 -8.05 -1.09
C LYS A 32 -11.56 -6.89 -0.75
N MET A 33 -11.16 -5.69 -1.14
CA MET A 33 -11.95 -4.48 -0.89
C MET A 33 -12.14 -3.70 -2.18
N PHE A 34 -13.40 -3.33 -2.42
CA PHE A 34 -13.79 -2.44 -3.49
C PHE A 34 -14.35 -1.17 -2.86
N LEU A 35 -13.70 -0.04 -3.13
CA LEU A 35 -14.08 1.29 -2.68
C LEU A 35 -14.20 1.41 -1.15
N ALA A 36 -13.12 1.89 -0.53
CA ALA A 36 -13.12 2.27 0.87
C ALA A 36 -12.65 3.71 1.05
N ARG A 37 -13.27 4.51 1.94
CA ARG A 37 -12.70 5.82 2.27
C ARG A 37 -11.45 5.64 3.14
N GLN A 38 -11.57 4.94 4.25
CA GLN A 38 -10.46 4.73 5.18
C GLN A 38 -10.32 3.25 5.50
N VAL A 39 -9.10 2.74 5.38
CA VAL A 39 -8.75 1.36 5.71
C VAL A 39 -7.59 1.37 6.68
N GLN A 40 -7.79 0.72 7.82
CA GLN A 40 -6.75 0.44 8.79
C GLN A 40 -6.68 -1.07 9.01
N MET A 41 -5.51 -1.64 8.76
CA MET A 41 -5.33 -3.09 8.81
C MET A 41 -4.07 -3.45 9.60
N PHE A 42 -4.23 -4.37 10.55
CA PHE A 42 -3.17 -4.93 11.36
C PHE A 42 -3.04 -6.41 11.05
N GLY A 43 -2.07 -6.76 10.22
CA GLY A 43 -1.80 -8.13 9.82
C GLY A 43 -2.76 -8.63 8.74
N ALA A 44 -2.20 -8.92 7.57
CA ALA A 44 -2.86 -9.74 6.57
C ALA A 44 -1.88 -10.63 5.82
N ARG A 45 -2.31 -11.78 5.29
CA ARG A 45 -1.45 -12.51 4.32
C ARG A 45 -1.54 -11.85 2.95
N GLN A 46 -2.75 -11.66 2.44
CA GLN A 46 -2.99 -11.12 1.11
C GLN A 46 -4.03 -10.01 1.17
N VAL A 47 -3.70 -8.86 0.58
CA VAL A 47 -4.59 -7.72 0.47
C VAL A 47 -4.69 -7.29 -0.98
N GLN A 48 -5.91 -7.25 -1.49
CA GLN A 48 -6.26 -6.73 -2.80
C GLN A 48 -7.27 -5.59 -2.61
N MET A 49 -6.91 -4.40 -3.05
CA MET A 49 -7.73 -3.20 -2.90
C MET A 49 -7.94 -2.50 -4.23
N PHE A 50 -9.20 -2.20 -4.53
CA PHE A 50 -9.62 -1.42 -5.69
C PHE A 50 -10.26 -0.13 -5.22
N GLY A 51 -9.48 0.95 -5.22
CA GLY A 51 -9.90 2.27 -4.81
C GLY A 51 -9.94 2.43 -3.29
N ALA A 52 -9.07 3.32 -2.78
CA ALA A 52 -9.23 3.86 -1.45
C ALA A 52 -8.84 5.34 -1.34
N ARG A 53 -9.39 6.07 -0.37
CA ARG A 53 -8.86 7.42 -0.08
C ARG A 53 -7.59 7.32 0.77
N GLN A 54 -7.66 6.59 1.88
CA GLN A 54 -6.57 6.43 2.84
C GLN A 54 -6.42 4.96 3.21
N VAL A 55 -5.19 4.46 3.13
CA VAL A 55 -4.83 3.11 3.55
C VAL A 55 -3.69 3.17 4.53
N LYS A 56 -3.89 2.60 5.71
CA LYS A 56 -2.87 2.40 6.73
C LYS A 56 -2.76 0.92 7.02
N MET A 57 -1.58 0.35 6.81
CA MET A 57 -1.36 -1.09 6.93
C MET A 57 -0.13 -1.38 7.79
N PHE A 58 -0.30 -2.26 8.76
CA PHE A 58 0.74 -2.75 9.63
C PHE A 58 0.90 -4.25 9.40
N GLY A 59 1.90 -4.62 8.61
CA GLY A 59 2.20 -5.99 8.28
C GLY A 59 1.27 -6.58 7.22
N ALA A 60 1.85 -6.91 6.06
CA ALA A 60 1.24 -7.83 5.12
C ALA A 60 2.29 -8.73 4.44
N ARG A 61 1.92 -9.90 3.92
CA ARG A 61 2.84 -10.62 3.02
C ARG A 61 2.77 -10.02 1.62
N GLN A 62 1.58 -9.93 1.05
CA GLN A 62 1.35 -9.43 -0.30
C GLN A 62 0.28 -8.35 -0.29
N VAL A 63 0.58 -7.23 -0.94
CA VAL A 63 -0.35 -6.13 -1.14
C VAL A 63 -0.43 -5.78 -2.60
N GLN A 64 -1.63 -5.81 -3.15
CA GLN A 64 -1.95 -5.33 -4.48
C GLN A 64 -2.99 -4.22 -4.36
N MET A 65 -2.68 -3.06 -4.91
CA MET A 65 -3.54 -1.88 -4.78
C MET A 65 -3.71 -1.18 -6.12
N PHE A 66 -4.96 -0.95 -6.48
CA PHE A 66 -5.37 -0.22 -7.68
C PHE A 66 -6.04 1.08 -7.25
N GLY A 67 -5.28 2.17 -7.25
CA GLY A 67 -5.76 3.49 -6.90
C GLY A 67 -5.85 3.72 -5.39
N ALA A 68 -5.05 4.64 -4.89
CA ALA A 68 -5.26 5.27 -3.60
C ALA A 68 -4.89 6.75 -3.61
N ARG A 69 -5.46 7.58 -2.71
CA ARG A 69 -4.86 8.92 -2.52
C ARG A 69 -3.63 8.84 -1.63
N GLN A 70 -3.74 8.21 -0.48
CA GLN A 70 -2.68 8.11 0.52
C GLN A 70 -2.51 6.67 0.96
N VAL A 71 -1.26 6.19 0.93
CA VAL A 71 -0.88 4.87 1.43
C VAL A 71 0.24 5.02 2.44
N GLN A 72 0.02 4.48 3.62
CA GLN A 72 1.03 4.32 4.66
C GLN A 72 1.16 2.85 5.00
N MET A 73 2.36 2.30 4.86
CA MET A 73 2.61 0.89 5.08
C MET A 73 3.83 0.68 5.97
N PHE A 74 3.66 -0.17 6.97
CA PHE A 74 4.70 -0.61 7.89
C PHE A 74 4.88 -2.12 7.72
N GLY A 75 5.90 -2.50 6.98
CA GLY A 75 6.24 -3.90 6.72
C GLY A 75 5.34 -4.55 5.67
N ALA A 76 5.96 -4.93 4.56
CA ALA A 76 5.40 -5.91 3.63
C ALA A 76 6.50 -6.81 3.04
N ARG A 77 6.16 -8.01 2.53
CA ARG A 77 7.12 -8.72 1.68
C ARG A 77 7.08 -8.19 0.27
N GLN A 78 5.90 -8.13 -0.33
CA GLN A 78 5.68 -7.71 -1.70
C GLN A 78 4.58 -6.66 -1.75
N VAL A 79 4.86 -5.56 -2.46
CA VAL A 79 3.90 -4.49 -2.71
C VAL A 79 3.85 -4.19 -4.19
N GLN A 80 2.65 -4.29 -4.76
CA GLN A 80 2.36 -3.88 -6.11
C GLN A 80 1.28 -2.79 -6.07
N MET A 81 1.58 -1.64 -6.66
CA MET A 81 0.70 -0.49 -6.61
C MET A 81 0.53 0.13 -7.99
N PHE A 82 -0.72 0.33 -8.38
CA PHE A 82 -1.13 0.98 -9.61
C PHE A 82 -1.85 2.27 -9.25
N GLY A 83 -1.12 3.38 -9.28
CA GLY A 83 -1.63 4.70 -9.00
C GLY A 83 -1.76 5.00 -7.51
N ALA A 84 -0.98 5.97 -7.05
CA ALA A 84 -1.24 6.67 -5.79
C ALA A 84 -0.91 8.16 -5.90
N ARG A 85 -1.45 9.01 -5.02
CA ARG A 85 -0.89 10.37 -4.90
C ARG A 85 0.33 10.37 -4.00
N GLN A 86 0.20 9.80 -2.80
CA GLN A 86 1.24 9.79 -1.79
C GLN A 86 1.43 8.36 -1.27
N VAL A 87 2.68 7.91 -1.24
CA VAL A 87 3.06 6.61 -0.68
C VAL A 87 4.16 6.82 0.35
N LYS A 88 3.94 6.32 1.55
CA LYS A 88 4.94 6.25 2.62
C LYS A 88 5.10 4.80 3.05
N MET A 89 6.31 4.27 2.93
CA MET A 89 6.59 2.87 3.19
C MET A 89 7.79 2.72 4.12
N PHE A 90 7.60 1.92 5.16
CA PHE A 90 8.62 1.55 6.13
C PHE A 90 8.83 0.05 6.05
N GLY A 91 9.85 -0.36 5.32
CA GLY A 91 10.20 -1.77 5.15
C GLY A 91 9.33 -2.47 4.11
N ALA A 92 9.97 -2.87 3.01
CA ALA A 92 9.47 -3.91 2.13
C ALA A 92 10.62 -4.79 1.63
N ARG A 93 10.35 -6.01 1.14
CA ARG A 93 11.38 -6.73 0.36
C ARG A 93 11.36 -6.26 -1.09
N GLN A 94 10.19 -6.29 -1.71
CA GLN A 94 9.99 -5.95 -3.11
C GLN A 94 8.87 -4.93 -3.24
N VAL A 95 9.13 -3.87 -4.00
CA VAL A 95 8.14 -2.84 -4.32
C VAL A 95 8.11 -2.63 -5.82
N GLN A 96 6.92 -2.75 -6.40
CA GLN A 96 6.64 -2.41 -7.77
C GLN A 96 5.54 -1.35 -7.80
N MET A 97 5.81 -0.22 -8.43
CA MET A 97 4.90 0.92 -8.43
C MET A 97 4.74 1.50 -9.84
N PHE A 98 3.50 1.64 -10.26
CA PHE A 98 3.11 2.23 -11.53
C PHE A 98 2.34 3.52 -11.23
N GLY A 99 3.02 4.65 -11.27
CA GLY A 99 2.44 5.96 -11.04
C GLY A 99 2.30 6.32 -9.57
N ALA A 100 3.07 7.33 -9.15
CA ALA A 100 2.82 8.07 -7.92
C ALA A 100 3.08 9.57 -8.12
N ARG A 101 2.56 10.46 -7.27
CA ARG A 101 3.09 11.83 -7.23
C ARG A 101 4.30 11.90 -6.30
N GLN A 102 4.16 11.40 -5.09
CA GLN A 102 5.20 11.43 -4.05
C GLN A 102 5.39 10.05 -3.46
N VAL A 103 6.64 9.61 -3.37
CA VAL A 103 7.03 8.35 -2.74
C VAL A 103 8.11 8.62 -1.71
N GLN A 104 7.86 8.18 -0.48
CA GLN A 104 8.84 8.16 0.58
C GLN A 104 9.02 6.71 1.05
N MET A 105 10.25 6.21 1.01
CA MET A 105 10.55 4.83 1.32
C MET A 105 11.75 4.71 2.25
N PHE A 106 11.57 3.95 3.32
CA PHE A 106 12.60 3.63 4.30
C PHE A 106 12.77 2.11 4.34
N GLY A 107 13.84 1.61 3.72
CA GLY A 107 14.12 0.18 3.68
C GLY A 107 13.37 -0.55 2.56
N ALA A 108 14.09 -0.96 1.54
CA ALA A 108 13.64 -1.96 0.57
C ALA A 108 14.81 -2.84 0.10
N ARG A 109 14.56 -4.07 -0.36
CA ARG A 109 15.61 -4.80 -1.08
C ARG A 109 15.60 -4.42 -2.55
N GLN A 110 14.43 -4.45 -3.17
CA GLN A 110 14.24 -4.19 -4.59
C GLN A 110 13.09 -3.20 -4.79
N VAL A 111 13.33 -2.19 -5.61
CA VAL A 111 12.32 -1.19 -6.00
C VAL A 111 12.30 -1.05 -7.51
N GLN A 112 11.13 -1.23 -8.09
CA GLN A 112 10.83 -0.91 -9.48
C GLN A 112 9.73 0.15 -9.51
N MET A 113 9.98 1.26 -10.21
CA MET A 113 9.04 2.36 -10.29
C MET A 113 8.92 2.87 -11.73
N PHE A 114 7.67 3.01 -12.16
CA PHE A 114 7.30 3.55 -13.47
C PHE A 114 6.43 4.78 -13.23
N GLY A 115 7.03 5.97 -13.32
CA GLY A 115 6.36 7.25 -13.15
C GLY A 115 6.26 7.68 -11.69
N ALA A 116 7.01 8.73 -11.33
CA ALA A 116 6.83 9.47 -10.09
C ALA A 116 7.20 10.95 -10.27
N ARG A 117 6.58 11.87 -9.53
CA ARG A 117 7.09 13.26 -9.54
C ARG A 117 8.27 13.41 -8.58
N GLN A 118 8.12 12.91 -7.36
CA GLN A 118 9.14 13.02 -6.31
C GLN A 118 9.33 11.67 -5.63
N VAL A 119 10.59 11.25 -5.50
CA VAL A 119 10.98 10.02 -4.81
C VAL A 119 12.05 10.34 -3.79
N GLN A 120 11.80 9.99 -2.54
CA GLN A 120 12.78 10.01 -1.46
C GLN A 120 12.95 8.59 -0.93
N MET A 121 14.18 8.10 -0.92
CA MET A 121 14.48 6.73 -0.55
C MET A 121 15.70 6.64 0.36
N PHE A 122 15.56 5.86 1.42
CA PHE A 122 16.62 5.56 2.37
C PHE A 122 16.78 4.05 2.49
N GLY A 123 17.95 3.52 2.14
CA GLY A 123 18.27 2.10 2.29
C GLY A 123 17.51 1.19 1.33
N ALA A 124 17.85 1.27 0.04
CA ALA A 124 17.46 0.27 -0.96
C ALA A 124 18.69 -0.38 -1.60
N ARG A 125 18.67 -1.70 -1.81
CA ARG A 125 19.80 -2.42 -2.43
C ARG A 125 19.78 -2.30 -3.96
N GLN A 126 18.62 -2.46 -4.56
CA GLN A 126 18.43 -2.40 -6.01
C GLN A 126 17.24 -1.49 -6.33
N VAL A 127 17.45 -0.54 -7.25
CA VAL A 127 16.45 0.44 -7.64
C VAL A 127 16.47 0.61 -9.16
N GLN A 128 15.31 0.41 -9.79
CA GLN A 128 15.06 0.72 -11.19
C GLN A 128 13.91 1.74 -11.24
N MET A 129 14.15 2.88 -11.90
CA MET A 129 13.17 3.96 -12.01
C MET A 129 13.09 4.47 -13.44
N PHE A 130 11.87 4.63 -13.95
CA PHE A 130 11.58 5.22 -15.25
C PHE A 130 10.59 6.37 -15.05
N GLY A 131 10.86 7.54 -15.64
CA GLY A 131 9.93 8.68 -15.60
C GLY A 131 9.77 9.34 -14.23
N ALA A 132 10.84 9.38 -13.42
CA ALA A 132 10.89 10.16 -12.19
C ALA A 132 11.39 11.60 -12.46
N ARG A 133 10.73 12.65 -11.94
CA ARG A 133 11.19 14.04 -12.11
C ARG A 133 12.26 14.45 -11.10
N GLN A 134 12.10 14.07 -9.84
CA GLN A 134 13.04 14.36 -8.76
C GLN A 134 13.26 13.10 -7.91
N VAL A 135 14.52 12.78 -7.66
CA VAL A 135 14.94 11.59 -6.92
C VAL A 135 16.02 11.96 -5.91
N GLN A 136 15.78 11.64 -4.64
CA GLN A 136 16.76 11.69 -3.57
C GLN A 136 16.96 10.28 -3.01
N MET A 137 18.16 9.73 -3.15
CA MET A 137 18.51 8.40 -2.67
C MET A 137 19.66 8.48 -1.66
N HIS A 138 19.46 7.87 -0.50
CA HIS A 138 20.50 7.69 0.51
C HIS A 138 20.75 6.19 0.64
N ARG A 139 21.92 5.75 0.15
CA ARG A 139 22.40 4.38 0.36
C ARG A 139 23.08 4.33 1.74
N LYS A 140 22.86 3.24 2.46
CA LYS A 140 23.72 2.86 3.59
C LYS A 140 24.87 2.03 3.03
#